data_AF-A0A820L932-F1
#
_entry.id   AF-A0A820L932-F1
#
_cell.length_a   1.000
_cell.length_b   1.000
_cell.length_c   1.000
_cell.angle_alpha   90.00
_cell.angle_beta   90.00
_cell.angle_gamma   90.00
#
_symmetry.space_group_name_H-M   'P 1'
#
loop_
_entity.id
_entity.type
_entity.pdbx_description
1 polymer ?
#
loop_
_entity_poly.entity_id
_entity_poly.type
_entity_poly.pdbx_seq_one_letter_code
_entity_poly.pdbx_strand_id
1 'polypeptide(L)'
;MNTITKVTINKEVTLEKIQLLTTIFPRMEYLTINLYKEDLQPIARFLLSKSNNNTRYLSSLCISKQRNDLMTILKTLIKSKKLLHDYTLKVINRKLYLWW
;
A
#
# COMPACT_ATOMS: atom_id res chain seq x y z
N MET A 1 10.53 8.17 22.05
CA MET A 1 9.19 8.06 21.45
C MET A 1 9.11 6.74 20.68
N ASN A 2 8.19 5.85 21.05
CA ASN A 2 7.98 4.59 20.34
C ASN A 2 7.40 4.87 18.95
N THR A 3 8.23 4.72 17.92
CA THR A 3 7.85 4.99 16.54
C THR A 3 7.42 3.67 15.91
N ILE A 4 6.12 3.46 15.75
CA ILE A 4 5.61 2.29 15.02
C ILE A 4 5.89 2.53 13.53
N THR A 5 6.91 1.84 13.00
CA THR A 5 7.31 1.91 11.58
C THR A 5 6.73 0.77 10.76
N LYS A 6 6.27 -0.32 11.41
CA LYS A 6 5.76 -1.52 10.74
C LYS A 6 4.37 -1.86 11.25
N VAL A 7 3.41 -1.92 10.35
CA VAL A 7 2.02 -2.30 10.65
C VAL A 7 1.64 -3.50 9.79
N THR A 8 1.12 -4.55 10.41
CA THR A 8 0.58 -5.73 9.73
C THR A 8 -0.87 -5.93 10.13
N ILE A 9 -1.75 -6.04 9.15
CA ILE A 9 -3.17 -6.31 9.35
C ILE A 9 -3.55 -7.56 8.58
N ASN A 10 -3.87 -8.60 9.35
CA ASN A 10 -4.21 -9.91 8.81
C ASN A 10 -5.66 -10.01 8.31
N LYS A 11 -6.51 -9.03 8.64
CA LYS A 11 -7.89 -8.93 8.16
C LYS A 11 -7.96 -8.09 6.90
N GLU A 12 -9.03 -8.26 6.14
CA GLU A 12 -9.33 -7.40 5.01
C GLU A 12 -9.59 -5.96 5.51
N VAL A 13 -8.96 -4.99 4.84
CA VAL A 13 -9.01 -3.57 5.20
C VAL A 13 -9.70 -2.76 4.12
N THR A 14 -10.50 -1.81 4.58
CA THR A 14 -11.13 -0.77 3.76
C THR A 14 -10.24 0.47 3.70
N LEU A 15 -10.57 1.41 2.81
CA LEU A 15 -9.88 2.69 2.73
C LEU A 15 -9.89 3.47 4.05
N GLU A 16 -11.03 3.52 4.76
CA GLU A 16 -11.18 4.30 6.00
C GLU A 16 -10.22 3.81 7.08
N LYS A 17 -10.03 2.48 7.16
CA LYS A 17 -9.06 1.89 8.11
C LYS A 17 -7.64 2.28 7.75
N ILE A 18 -7.28 2.27 6.46
CA ILE A 18 -5.96 2.70 6.00
C ILE A 18 -5.72 4.18 6.35
N GLN A 19 -6.70 5.04 6.10
CA GLN A 19 -6.62 6.46 6.44
C GLN A 19 -6.38 6.66 7.93
N LEU A 20 -7.17 5.99 8.78
CA LEU A 20 -7.01 6.05 10.22
C LEU A 20 -5.60 5.63 10.67
N LEU A 21 -5.07 4.54 10.11
CA LEU A 21 -3.73 4.05 10.45
C LEU A 21 -2.62 5.03 10.04
N THR A 22 -2.73 5.63 8.86
CA THR A 22 -1.75 6.64 8.42
C THR A 22 -1.81 7.91 9.28
N THR A 23 -2.96 8.22 9.87
CA THR A 23 -3.09 9.34 10.82
C THR A 23 -2.49 9.00 12.18
N ILE A 24 -2.76 7.80 12.71
CA ILE A 24 -2.26 7.38 14.03
C ILE A 24 -0.75 7.07 13.99
N PHE A 25 -0.27 6.52 12.88
CA PHE A 25 1.13 6.13 12.67
C PHE A 25 1.75 6.92 11.52
N PRO A 26 2.02 8.24 11.71
CA PRO A 26 2.49 9.11 10.64
C PRO A 26 3.89 8.77 10.13
N ARG A 27 4.67 7.98 10.87
CA ARG A 27 6.01 7.49 10.51
C ARG A 27 6.01 6.02 10.10
N MET A 28 4.87 5.50 9.67
CA MET A 28 4.78 4.13 9.17
C MET A 28 5.55 3.99 7.85
N GLU A 29 6.53 3.10 7.84
CA GLU A 29 7.39 2.81 6.69
C GLU A 29 6.94 1.55 5.94
N TYR A 30 6.36 0.59 6.65
CA TYR A 30 5.94 -0.69 6.10
C TYR A 30 4.50 -1.00 6.48
N LEU A 31 3.67 -1.20 5.46
CA LEU A 31 2.28 -1.60 5.62
C LEU A 31 2.05 -2.96 4.97
N THR A 32 1.65 -3.95 5.76
CA THR A 32 1.22 -5.26 5.27
C THR A 32 -0.28 -5.42 5.48
N ILE A 33 -1.03 -5.64 4.41
CA ILE A 33 -2.50 -5.71 4.46
C ILE A 33 -3.06 -6.85 3.62
N ASN A 34 -4.31 -7.19 3.89
CA ASN A 34 -5.20 -7.90 2.98
C ASN A 34 -6.27 -6.93 2.52
N LEU A 35 -6.65 -6.95 1.25
CA LEU A 35 -7.60 -6.00 0.70
C LEU A 35 -8.62 -6.70 -0.19
N TYR A 36 -9.83 -6.15 -0.26
CA TYR A 36 -10.82 -6.53 -1.26
C TYR A 36 -10.40 -5.98 -2.62
N LYS A 37 -10.83 -6.66 -3.69
CA LYS A 37 -10.50 -6.24 -5.06
C LYS A 37 -11.05 -4.83 -5.38
N GLU A 38 -12.24 -4.53 -4.89
CA GLU A 38 -12.87 -3.21 -4.99
C GLU A 38 -12.09 -2.12 -4.26
N ASP A 39 -11.49 -2.45 -3.11
CA ASP A 39 -10.68 -1.52 -2.33
C ASP A 39 -9.26 -1.29 -2.87
N LEU A 40 -8.78 -2.15 -3.78
CA LEU A 40 -7.42 -2.04 -4.31
C LEU A 40 -7.16 -0.65 -4.91
N GLN A 41 -8.02 -0.22 -5.83
CA GLN A 41 -7.83 1.06 -6.51
C GLN A 41 -7.86 2.26 -5.55
N PRO A 42 -8.88 2.44 -4.69
CA PRO A 42 -8.92 3.58 -3.78
C PRO A 42 -7.75 3.56 -2.79
N ILE A 43 -7.41 2.41 -2.20
CA ILE A 43 -6.27 2.28 -1.28
C ILE A 43 -4.95 2.61 -1.99
N ALA A 44 -4.72 2.03 -3.17
CA ALA A 44 -3.50 2.31 -3.94
C ALA A 44 -3.41 3.79 -4.33
N ARG A 45 -4.52 4.44 -4.70
CA ARG A 45 -4.51 5.88 -4.98
C ARG A 45 -4.15 6.70 -3.75
N PHE A 46 -4.74 6.38 -2.60
CA PHE A 46 -4.49 7.09 -1.34
C PHE A 46 -3.03 6.94 -0.87
N LEU A 47 -2.50 5.72 -0.91
CA LEU A 47 -1.15 5.41 -0.43
C LEU A 47 -0.07 5.92 -1.40
N LEU A 48 -0.31 5.84 -2.70
CA LEU A 48 0.69 6.14 -3.73
C LEU A 48 0.58 7.58 -4.29
N SER A 49 -0.40 8.39 -3.86
CA SER A 49 -0.45 9.80 -4.24
C SER A 49 0.64 10.58 -3.51
N LYS A 50 1.66 11.05 -4.24
CA LYS A 50 2.77 11.87 -3.72
C LYS A 50 2.34 13.17 -3.02
N SER A 51 1.11 13.65 -3.26
CA SER A 51 0.58 14.88 -2.66
C SER A 51 0.10 14.71 -1.21
N ASN A 52 -0.01 13.48 -0.71
CA ASN A 52 -0.52 13.26 0.63
C ASN A 52 0.62 13.39 1.67
N ASN A 53 0.67 14.52 2.37
CA ASN A 53 1.71 14.82 3.37
C ASN A 53 1.84 13.75 4.47
N ASN A 54 0.81 12.93 4.69
CA ASN A 54 0.76 11.88 5.72
C ASN A 54 1.36 10.52 5.30
N THR A 55 1.67 10.30 4.01
CA THR A 55 2.26 9.02 3.53
C THR A 55 3.74 9.14 3.14
N ARG A 56 4.39 10.29 3.41
CA ARG A 56 5.80 10.54 3.04
C ARG A 56 6.80 9.51 3.56
N TYR A 57 6.45 8.75 4.59
CA TYR A 57 7.34 7.74 5.19
C TYR A 57 7.08 6.32 4.68
N LEU A 58 5.94 6.06 4.02
CA LEU A 58 5.62 4.72 3.58
C LEU A 58 6.52 4.34 2.39
N SER A 59 7.50 3.47 2.64
CA SER A 59 8.44 2.97 1.64
C SER A 59 8.03 1.61 1.08
N SER A 60 7.09 0.91 1.73
CA SER A 60 6.68 -0.42 1.31
C SER A 60 5.21 -0.75 1.60
N LEU A 61 4.54 -1.30 0.60
CA LEU A 61 3.24 -1.94 0.69
C LEU A 61 3.35 -3.43 0.36
N CYS A 62 2.89 -4.27 1.28
CA CYS A 62 2.79 -5.72 1.11
C CYS A 62 1.33 -6.16 1.14
N ILE A 63 0.91 -6.96 0.16
CA ILE A 63 -0.44 -7.51 0.05
C ILE A 63 -0.37 -9.03 0.22
N SER A 64 -0.93 -9.55 1.32
CA SER A 64 -0.65 -10.93 1.76
C SER A 64 -1.52 -12.01 1.09
N LYS A 65 -2.67 -11.63 0.53
CA LYS A 65 -3.54 -12.51 -0.27
C LYS A 65 -3.49 -12.08 -1.73
N GLN A 66 -2.41 -12.42 -2.41
CA GLN A 66 -2.26 -12.09 -3.83
C GLN A 66 -3.27 -12.87 -4.68
N ARG A 67 -4.04 -12.15 -5.50
CA ARG A 67 -4.66 -12.69 -6.70
C ARG A 67 -3.83 -12.26 -7.90
N ASN A 68 -3.67 -13.13 -8.90
CA ASN A 68 -2.79 -12.88 -10.07
C ASN A 68 -3.13 -11.58 -10.81
N ASP A 69 -4.39 -11.14 -10.74
CA ASP A 69 -4.87 -9.90 -11.35
C ASP A 69 -4.41 -8.63 -10.63
N LEU A 70 -4.14 -8.67 -9.32
CA LEU A 70 -3.77 -7.49 -8.54
C LEU A 70 -2.45 -6.86 -9.02
N MET A 71 -1.49 -7.69 -9.43
CA MET A 71 -0.20 -7.22 -9.93
C MET A 71 -0.37 -6.42 -11.24
N THR A 72 -1.19 -6.94 -12.17
CA THR A 72 -1.50 -6.26 -13.43
C THR A 72 -2.26 -4.96 -13.16
N ILE A 73 -3.26 -4.99 -12.28
CA ILE A 73 -4.03 -3.80 -11.92
C ILE A 73 -3.12 -2.72 -11.31
N LEU A 74 -2.23 -3.08 -10.38
CA LEU A 74 -1.30 -2.13 -9.75
C LEU A 74 -0.32 -1.54 -10.78
N LYS A 75 0.27 -2.36 -11.66
CA LYS A 75 1.15 -1.87 -12.73
C LYS A 75 0.42 -0.88 -13.64
N THR A 76 -0.80 -1.20 -14.06
CA THR A 76 -1.60 -0.32 -14.91
C THR A 76 -1.97 0.97 -14.19
N LEU A 77 -2.34 0.90 -12.91
CA LEU A 77 -2.74 2.06 -12.11
C LEU A 77 -1.55 3.00 -11.85
N ILE A 78 -0.37 2.47 -11.53
CA ILE A 78 0.85 3.26 -11.33
C ILE A 78 1.25 3.95 -12.64
N LYS A 79 1.27 3.21 -13.76
CA LYS A 79 1.67 3.74 -15.08
C LYS A 79 0.69 4.79 -15.61
N SER A 80 -0.61 4.50 -15.59
CA SER A 80 -1.65 5.38 -16.16
C SER A 80 -1.79 6.69 -15.41
N LYS A 81 -1.60 6.69 -14.09
CA LYS A 81 -1.79 7.86 -13.23
C LYS A 81 -0.48 8.52 -12.79
N LYS A 82 0.68 8.04 -13.26
CA LYS A 82 2.02 8.53 -12.89
C LYS A 82 2.19 8.71 -11.37
N LEU A 83 1.70 7.74 -10.59
CA LEU A 83 1.67 7.85 -9.12
C LEU A 83 3.07 7.79 -8.51
N LEU A 84 3.95 6.96 -9.09
CA LEU A 84 5.33 6.77 -8.66
C LEU A 84 6.26 6.80 -9.88
N HIS A 85 7.43 7.41 -9.70
CA HIS A 85 8.46 7.44 -10.74
C HIS A 85 9.40 6.23 -10.63
N ASP A 86 9.82 5.91 -9.40
CA ASP A 86 10.69 4.77 -9.11
C ASP A 86 9.94 3.81 -8.19
N TYR A 87 9.67 2.61 -8.69
CA TYR A 87 9.04 1.57 -7.88
C TYR A 87 9.54 0.19 -8.26
N THR A 88 9.59 -0.71 -7.28
CA THR A 88 9.84 -2.13 -7.49
C THR A 88 8.60 -2.92 -7.08
N LEU A 89 8.06 -3.72 -8.00
CA LEU A 89 6.93 -4.60 -7.75
C LEU A 89 7.37 -6.07 -7.93
N LYS A 90 7.33 -6.87 -6.86
CA LYS A 90 7.71 -8.29 -6.88
C LYS A 90 6.72 -9.17 -6.13
N VAL A 91 6.69 -10.44 -6.50
CA VAL A 91 5.96 -11.48 -5.79
C VAL A 91 6.96 -12.33 -5.03
N ILE A 92 6.80 -12.42 -3.71
CA ILE A 92 7.66 -13.22 -2.83
C ILE A 92 6.75 -13.96 -1.85
N ASN A 93 6.91 -15.29 -1.72
CA ASN A 93 6.13 -16.12 -0.79
C ASN A 93 4.61 -15.91 -0.89
N ARG A 94 4.09 -15.83 -2.13
CA ARG A 94 2.67 -15.57 -2.46
C ARG A 94 2.12 -14.21 -1.99
N LYS A 95 3.01 -13.27 -1.66
CA LYS A 95 2.66 -11.89 -1.33
C LYS A 95 3.18 -10.95 -2.41
N LEU A 96 2.40 -9.92 -2.69
CA LEU A 96 2.78 -8.87 -3.61
C LEU A 96 3.42 -7.73 -2.83
N TYR A 97 4.67 -7.41 -3.15
CA TYR A 97 5.43 -6.32 -2.56
C TYR A 97 5.60 -5.19 -3.56
N LEU A 98 5.30 -3.97 -3.11
CA LEU A 98 5.57 -2.73 -3.81
C LEU A 98 6.48 -1.88 -2.91
N TRP A 99 7.63 -1.47 -3.43
CA TRP A 99 8.59 -0.57 -2.77
C TRP A 99 8.81 0.69 -3.61
N TRP A 100 9.01 1.84 -2.97
CA TRP A 100 9.29 3.13 -3.60
C TRP A 100 9.98 4.11 -2.63
#